data_AF-A0A0Q0EJF1-F1
#
_entry.id   AF-A0A0Q0EJF1-F1
#
_cell.length_a   1.000
_cell.length_b   1.000
_cell.length_c   1.000
_cell.angle_alpha   90.00
_cell.angle_beta   90.00
_cell.angle_gamma   90.00
#
_symmetry.space_group_name_H-M   'P 1'
#
loop_
_entity.id
_entity.type
_entity.pdbx_description
1 polymer ?
#
loop_
_entity_poly.entity_id
_entity_poly.type
_entity_poly.pdbx_seq_one_letter_code
_entity_poly.pdbx_strand_id
1 'polypeptide(L)'
;VCGADTLFPMEKLFERYVAACLRDSLPPDATLHTQRSSEYLCTHEGKKVFQLRPDLMITQGEKSWVLDTKWKRLDSELGSKNYGLSQADFYQLFAYGQKYLGGQGDLVLIYPKRGAFKEALPVFKFSEGLRLWVVPFDFVLDKISQLDMA
;
A
#
# COMPACT_ATOMS: atom_id res chain seq x y z
N VAL A 1 -27.81 -28.75 -1.25
CA VAL A 1 -27.25 -27.52 -1.84
C VAL A 1 -25.81 -27.45 -1.37
N CYS A 2 -24.87 -27.85 -2.23
CA CYS A 2 -23.45 -28.00 -1.87
C CYS A 2 -22.75 -26.64 -1.82
N GLY A 3 -21.72 -26.57 -0.97
CA GLY A 3 -21.11 -25.36 -0.43
C GLY A 3 -20.49 -24.43 -1.47
N ALA A 4 -20.73 -23.14 -1.26
CA ALA A 4 -19.98 -22.09 -1.93
C ALA A 4 -18.55 -22.09 -1.37
N ASP A 5 -17.60 -22.30 -2.28
CA ASP A 5 -16.18 -22.31 -2.02
C ASP A 5 -15.74 -21.17 -1.11
N THR A 6 -15.22 -21.54 0.06
CA THR A 6 -14.45 -20.65 0.94
C THR A 6 -13.12 -20.33 0.23
N LEU A 7 -13.17 -19.52 -0.82
CA LEU A 7 -12.00 -18.78 -1.29
C LEU A 7 -11.60 -17.88 -0.13
N PHE A 8 -10.69 -18.37 0.71
CA PHE A 8 -10.03 -17.53 1.70
C PHE A 8 -9.48 -16.32 0.94
N PRO A 9 -9.87 -15.09 1.29
CA PRO A 9 -9.38 -13.90 0.62
C PRO A 9 -7.90 -13.73 0.97
N MET A 10 -7.03 -14.32 0.15
CA MET A 10 -5.58 -14.34 0.35
C MET A 10 -5.01 -12.93 0.41
N GLU A 11 -5.67 -11.99 -0.26
CA GLU A 11 -5.42 -10.55 -0.19
C GLU A 11 -5.55 -10.05 1.25
N LYS A 12 -6.68 -10.35 1.93
CA LYS A 12 -6.90 -9.94 3.32
C LYS A 12 -5.98 -10.66 4.30
N LEU A 13 -5.61 -11.91 4.01
CA LEU A 13 -4.64 -12.62 4.84
C LEU A 13 -3.27 -11.96 4.74
N PHE A 14 -2.85 -11.60 3.52
CA PHE A 14 -1.60 -10.89 3.28
C PHE A 14 -1.61 -9.51 3.94
N GLU A 15 -2.68 -8.72 3.76
CA GLU A 15 -2.88 -7.43 4.42
C GLU A 15 -2.69 -7.53 5.95
N ARG A 16 -3.40 -8.49 6.58
CA ARG A 16 -3.33 -8.70 8.03
C ARG A 16 -1.95 -9.15 8.49
N TYR A 17 -1.27 -9.97 7.70
CA TYR A 17 0.09 -10.43 8.00
C TYR A 17 1.07 -9.26 7.96
N VAL A 18 1.07 -8.49 6.88
CA VAL A 18 1.89 -7.28 6.72
C VAL A 18 1.61 -6.29 7.87
N ALA A 19 0.35 -6.09 8.23
CA ALA A 19 -0.03 -5.23 9.35
C ALA A 19 0.51 -5.72 10.70
N ALA A 20 0.52 -7.03 10.94
CA ALA A 20 1.09 -7.60 12.17
C ALA A 20 2.59 -7.35 12.25
N CYS A 21 3.34 -7.69 11.19
CA CYS A 21 4.79 -7.48 11.15
C CYS A 21 5.16 -5.99 11.27
N LEU A 22 4.40 -5.10 10.60
CA LEU A 22 4.61 -3.66 10.70
C LEU A 22 4.44 -3.18 12.14
N ARG A 23 3.40 -3.61 12.84
CA ARG A 23 3.15 -3.22 14.24
C ARG A 23 4.32 -3.57 15.16
N ASP A 24 4.97 -4.70 14.92
CA ASP A 24 6.10 -5.16 15.73
C ASP A 24 7.43 -4.45 15.38
N SER A 25 7.54 -3.97 14.13
CA SER A 25 8.73 -3.28 13.63
C SER A 25 8.73 -1.76 13.80
N LEU A 26 7.55 -1.17 14.07
CA LEU A 26 7.39 0.28 14.08
C LEU A 26 8.03 0.93 15.33
N PRO A 27 8.60 2.13 15.18
CA PRO A 27 9.04 2.93 16.33
C PRO A 27 7.89 3.18 17.34
N PRO A 28 8.19 3.34 18.64
CA PRO A 28 7.17 3.58 19.67
C PRO A 28 6.30 4.82 19.46
N ASP A 29 6.80 5.82 18.74
CA ASP A 29 6.12 7.07 18.39
C ASP A 29 5.33 6.99 17.06
N ALA A 30 5.39 5.86 16.37
CA ALA A 30 4.62 5.60 15.16
C ALA A 30 3.34 4.80 15.48
N THR A 31 2.25 5.14 14.81
CA THR A 31 0.96 4.44 14.95
C THR A 31 0.55 3.83 13.61
N LEU A 32 0.28 2.53 13.62
CA LEU A 32 -0.31 1.81 12.49
C LEU A 32 -1.84 1.82 12.58
N HIS A 33 -2.48 2.36 11.55
CA HIS A 33 -3.92 2.37 11.36
C HIS A 33 -4.29 1.33 10.31
N THR A 34 -5.05 0.31 10.71
CA THR A 34 -5.70 -0.63 9.79
C THR A 34 -7.13 -0.14 9.53
N GLN A 35 -7.65 -0.28 8.30
CA GLN A 35 -9.06 0.02 7.97
C GLN A 35 -9.46 1.51 8.04
N ARG A 36 -8.53 2.43 7.76
CA ARG A 36 -8.84 3.87 7.69
C ARG A 36 -9.87 4.13 6.59
N SER A 37 -10.93 4.87 6.91
CA SER A 37 -12.00 5.18 5.96
C SER A 37 -12.63 6.56 6.17
N SER A 38 -11.87 7.52 6.71
CA SER A 38 -12.39 8.85 7.02
C SER A 38 -12.55 9.76 5.80
N GLU A 39 -11.81 9.48 4.73
CA GLU A 39 -11.80 10.32 3.53
C GLU A 39 -12.67 9.77 2.41
N TYR A 40 -13.09 10.69 1.55
CA TYR A 40 -13.97 10.42 0.41
C TYR A 40 -13.42 11.13 -0.83
N LEU A 41 -13.60 10.51 -1.99
CA LEU A 41 -13.07 11.04 -3.25
C LEU A 41 -13.72 12.38 -3.59
N CYS A 42 -15.05 12.47 -3.50
CA CYS A 42 -15.78 13.69 -3.81
C CYS A 42 -17.07 13.84 -2.98
N THR A 43 -17.69 15.01 -3.13
CA THR A 43 -19.00 15.31 -2.58
C THR A 43 -19.97 15.48 -3.74
N HIS A 44 -21.14 14.86 -3.65
CA HIS A 44 -22.22 14.97 -4.63
C HIS A 44 -23.51 15.30 -3.87
N GLU A 45 -24.18 16.39 -4.27
CA GLU A 45 -25.40 16.88 -3.60
C GLU A 45 -25.24 17.06 -2.07
N GLY A 46 -24.09 17.60 -1.65
CA GLY A 46 -23.77 17.81 -0.23
C GLY A 46 -23.44 16.52 0.55
N LYS A 47 -23.46 15.35 -0.10
CA LYS A 47 -23.10 14.06 0.51
C LYS A 47 -21.73 13.61 0.05
N LYS A 48 -20.90 13.15 0.99
CA LYS A 48 -19.61 12.53 0.67
C LYS A 48 -19.86 11.18 -0.02
N VAL A 49 -19.22 10.96 -1.17
CA VAL A 49 -19.38 9.75 -2.01
C VAL A 49 -18.01 9.17 -2.37
N PHE A 50 -17.99 7.85 -2.63
CA PHE A 50 -16.77 7.07 -2.89
C PHE A 50 -15.75 7.15 -1.74
N GLN A 51 -16.06 6.45 -0.65
CA GLN A 51 -15.20 6.38 0.52
C GLN A 51 -13.86 5.71 0.18
N LEU A 52 -12.76 6.36 0.56
CA LEU A 52 -11.41 5.88 0.34
C LEU A 52 -10.96 5.01 1.51
N ARG A 53 -10.51 3.80 1.19
CA ARG A 53 -10.14 2.77 2.15
C ARG A 53 -8.76 2.20 1.83
N PRO A 54 -7.67 2.90 2.18
CA PRO A 54 -6.36 2.27 2.13
C PRO A 54 -6.32 1.06 3.07
N ASP A 55 -5.54 0.05 2.69
CA ASP A 55 -5.30 -1.11 3.54
C ASP A 55 -4.71 -0.67 4.89
N LEU A 56 -3.65 0.13 4.82
CA LEU A 56 -2.87 0.57 5.98
C LEU A 56 -2.49 2.05 5.87
N MET A 57 -2.34 2.70 7.02
CA MET A 57 -1.74 4.03 7.12
C MET A 57 -0.86 4.09 8.35
N ILE A 58 0.32 4.70 8.23
CA ILE A 58 1.24 4.92 9.34
C ILE A 58 1.31 6.42 9.59
N THR A 59 1.28 6.82 10.84
CA THR A 59 1.47 8.22 11.28
C THR A 59 2.57 8.27 12.32
N GLN A 60 3.54 9.18 12.17
CA GLN A 60 4.62 9.41 13.14
C GLN A 60 4.90 10.91 13.21
N GLY A 61 4.50 11.54 14.32
CA GLY A 61 4.51 13.01 14.41
C GLY A 61 3.68 13.65 13.29
N GLU A 62 4.31 14.52 12.51
CA GLU A 62 3.70 15.19 11.35
C GLU A 62 3.78 14.36 10.05
N LYS A 63 4.59 13.30 10.02
CA LYS A 63 4.75 12.45 8.83
C LYS A 63 3.64 11.41 8.77
N SER A 64 3.18 11.13 7.56
CA SER A 64 2.17 10.11 7.29
C SER A 64 2.49 9.35 6.01
N TRP A 65 2.20 8.05 6.02
CA TRP A 65 2.39 7.15 4.89
C TRP A 65 1.11 6.36 4.67
N VAL A 66 0.71 6.22 3.41
CA VAL A 66 -0.39 5.33 3.04
C VAL A 66 0.16 4.11 2.34
N LEU A 67 -0.25 2.93 2.78
CA LEU A 67 0.24 1.67 2.25
C LEU A 67 -0.92 0.83 1.73
N ASP A 68 -0.71 0.21 0.58
CA ASP A 68 -1.64 -0.72 -0.06
C ASP A 68 -0.91 -2.02 -0.34
N THR A 69 -1.56 -3.15 -0.06
CA THR A 69 -0.98 -4.49 -0.20
C THR A 69 -1.60 -5.19 -1.39
N LYS A 70 -0.77 -5.86 -2.20
CA LYS A 70 -1.24 -6.58 -3.37
C LYS A 70 -0.73 -8.01 -3.37
N TRP A 71 -1.66 -8.97 -3.32
CA TRP A 71 -1.35 -10.38 -3.45
C TRP A 71 -1.26 -10.82 -4.92
N LYS A 72 -0.23 -10.35 -5.63
CA LYS A 72 0.11 -10.82 -6.98
C LYS A 72 1.62 -10.88 -7.18
N ARG A 73 2.06 -11.65 -8.18
CA ARG A 73 3.47 -11.65 -8.61
C ARG A 73 3.74 -10.37 -9.38
N LEU A 74 4.81 -9.69 -9.03
CA LEU A 74 5.33 -8.58 -9.81
C LEU A 74 6.43 -9.11 -10.72
N ASP A 75 6.38 -8.71 -11.98
CA ASP A 75 7.43 -9.02 -12.93
C ASP A 75 8.41 -7.84 -12.94
N SER A 76 9.55 -8.00 -12.30
CA SER A 76 10.56 -6.95 -12.23
C SER A 76 11.59 -7.03 -13.36
N GLU A 77 11.39 -7.89 -14.37
CA GLU A 77 12.29 -7.95 -15.51
C GLU A 77 12.25 -6.61 -16.28
N LEU A 78 13.43 -5.99 -16.44
CA LEU A 78 13.60 -4.76 -17.22
C LEU A 78 13.12 -4.98 -18.66
N GLY A 79 12.02 -4.32 -19.03
CA GLY A 79 11.43 -4.41 -20.38
C GLY A 79 10.02 -4.99 -20.41
N SER A 80 9.54 -5.59 -19.31
CA SER A 80 8.12 -5.89 -19.15
C SER A 80 7.32 -4.58 -19.07
N LYS A 81 6.20 -4.49 -19.78
CA LYS A 81 5.37 -3.28 -19.81
C LYS A 81 4.92 -2.94 -18.38
N ASN A 82 5.45 -1.84 -17.83
CA ASN A 82 5.13 -1.30 -16.49
C ASN A 82 5.34 -2.26 -15.30
N TYR A 83 6.24 -3.25 -15.38
CA TYR A 83 6.52 -4.22 -14.30
C TYR A 83 5.30 -5.06 -13.84
N GLY A 84 4.24 -5.15 -14.66
CA GLY A 84 2.97 -5.78 -14.26
C GLY A 84 2.14 -4.95 -13.26
N LEU A 85 2.47 -3.66 -13.09
CA LEU A 85 1.70 -2.71 -12.29
C LEU A 85 0.43 -2.29 -13.03
N SER A 86 -0.69 -2.20 -12.30
CA SER A 86 -1.96 -1.76 -12.87
C SER A 86 -2.06 -0.24 -12.80
N GLN A 87 -2.49 0.38 -13.90
CA GLN A 87 -2.79 1.81 -13.94
C GLN A 87 -3.91 2.17 -12.93
N ALA A 88 -4.86 1.26 -12.69
CA ALA A 88 -5.90 1.47 -11.70
C ALA A 88 -5.35 1.55 -10.27
N ASP A 89 -4.34 0.74 -9.94
CA ASP A 89 -3.66 0.79 -8.63
C ASP A 89 -3.01 2.17 -8.43
N PHE A 90 -2.37 2.71 -9.48
CA PHE A 90 -1.75 4.04 -9.45
C PHE A 90 -2.77 5.16 -9.24
N TYR A 91 -3.91 5.11 -9.92
CA TYR A 91 -4.96 6.12 -9.73
C TYR A 91 -5.58 6.07 -8.34
N GLN A 92 -5.80 4.86 -7.79
CA GLN A 92 -6.29 4.68 -6.43
C GLN A 92 -5.31 5.24 -5.40
N LEU A 93 -4.02 4.93 -5.52
CA LEU A 93 -2.97 5.45 -4.65
C LEU A 93 -2.82 6.97 -4.78
N PHE A 94 -2.90 7.52 -5.99
CA PHE A 94 -2.89 8.95 -6.20
C PHE A 94 -4.06 9.64 -5.45
N ALA A 95 -5.27 9.09 -5.54
CA ALA A 95 -6.42 9.59 -4.79
C ALA A 95 -6.19 9.54 -3.28
N TYR A 96 -5.58 8.47 -2.77
CA TYR A 96 -5.21 8.38 -1.35
C TYR A 96 -4.19 9.44 -0.95
N GLY A 97 -3.14 9.64 -1.75
CA GLY A 97 -2.13 10.67 -1.49
C GLY A 97 -2.72 12.08 -1.47
N GLN A 98 -3.65 12.37 -2.36
CA GLN A 98 -4.32 13.68 -2.38
C GLN A 98 -5.22 13.89 -1.15
N LYS A 99 -5.96 12.86 -0.71
CA LYS A 99 -6.95 13.02 0.37
C LYS A 99 -6.39 12.83 1.77
N TYR A 100 -5.49 11.88 1.97
CA TYR A 100 -4.92 11.59 3.28
C TYR A 100 -3.61 12.33 3.55
N LEU A 101 -2.84 12.67 2.50
CA LEU A 101 -1.52 13.29 2.64
C LEU A 101 -1.46 14.73 2.09
N GLY A 102 -2.59 15.29 1.67
CA GLY A 102 -2.63 16.65 1.10
C GLY A 102 -1.78 16.81 -0.18
N GLY A 103 -1.51 15.72 -0.89
CA GLY A 103 -0.68 15.72 -2.09
C GLY A 103 0.83 15.80 -1.82
N GLN A 104 1.28 15.59 -0.58
CA GLN A 104 2.70 15.56 -0.20
C GLN A 104 2.99 14.38 0.73
N GLY A 105 4.05 13.62 0.47
CA GLY A 105 4.45 12.47 1.26
C GLY A 105 4.66 11.21 0.44
N ASP A 106 4.56 10.08 1.12
CA ASP A 106 4.97 8.79 0.58
C ASP A 106 3.83 7.78 0.60
N LEU A 107 3.60 7.20 -0.57
CA LEU A 107 2.72 6.07 -0.81
C LEU A 107 3.58 4.81 -0.93
N VAL A 108 3.12 3.70 -0.38
CA VAL A 108 3.86 2.44 -0.42
C VAL A 108 2.96 1.33 -0.97
N LEU A 109 3.39 0.67 -2.02
CA LEU A 109 2.73 -0.48 -2.60
C LEU A 109 3.56 -1.72 -2.30
N ILE A 110 2.96 -2.62 -1.51
CA ILE A 110 3.64 -3.78 -0.96
C ILE A 110 3.22 -5.03 -1.73
N TYR A 111 4.21 -5.74 -2.27
CA TYR A 111 4.01 -7.02 -2.94
C TYR A 111 4.73 -8.15 -2.22
N PRO A 112 4.24 -9.40 -2.29
CA PRO A 112 4.99 -10.55 -1.82
C PRO A 112 6.30 -10.70 -2.60
N LYS A 113 7.43 -10.84 -1.90
CA LYS A 113 8.74 -11.13 -2.51
C LYS A 113 8.71 -12.51 -3.16
N ARG A 114 8.60 -12.58 -4.49
CA ARG A 114 8.50 -13.83 -5.25
C ARG A 114 9.06 -13.67 -6.66
N GLY A 115 9.73 -14.71 -7.17
CA GLY A 115 10.25 -14.74 -8.53
C GLY A 115 11.36 -13.72 -8.77
N ALA A 116 11.20 -12.89 -9.81
CA ALA A 116 12.13 -11.83 -10.16
C ALA A 116 12.10 -10.65 -9.16
N PHE A 117 10.94 -10.37 -8.55
CA PHE A 117 10.78 -9.23 -7.65
C PHE A 117 11.39 -9.49 -6.26
N LYS A 118 12.67 -9.14 -6.13
CA LYS A 118 13.48 -9.34 -4.92
C LYS A 118 13.86 -8.04 -4.21
N GLU A 119 13.86 -6.93 -4.94
CA GLU A 119 14.27 -5.61 -4.47
C GLU A 119 13.21 -4.57 -4.85
N ALA A 120 13.20 -3.42 -4.15
CA ALA A 120 12.28 -2.34 -4.45
C ALA A 120 12.51 -1.80 -5.88
N LEU A 121 11.43 -1.39 -6.54
CA LEU A 121 11.56 -0.68 -7.81
C LEU A 121 12.05 0.75 -7.58
N PRO A 122 12.67 1.39 -8.60
CA PRO A 122 12.93 2.83 -8.57
C PRO A 122 11.66 3.61 -8.24
N VAL A 123 11.80 4.64 -7.39
CA VAL A 123 10.68 5.46 -6.90
C VAL A 123 9.90 6.09 -8.05
N PHE A 124 8.57 5.93 -8.01
CA PHE A 124 7.67 6.64 -8.91
C PHE A 124 7.32 8.00 -8.33
N LYS A 125 7.33 9.06 -9.14
CA LYS A 125 6.99 10.41 -8.71
C LYS A 125 5.65 10.80 -9.33
N PHE A 126 4.63 11.02 -8.50
CA PHE A 126 3.36 11.59 -8.95
C PHE A 126 3.45 13.12 -9.09
N SER A 127 4.23 13.75 -8.22
CA SER A 127 4.58 15.18 -8.27
C SER A 127 5.93 15.39 -7.57
N GLU A 128 6.38 16.64 -7.41
CA GLU A 128 7.58 16.95 -6.61
C GLU A 128 7.43 16.52 -5.13
N GLY A 129 6.21 16.57 -4.61
CA GLY A 129 5.91 16.27 -3.21
C GLY A 129 5.33 14.88 -2.94
N LEU A 130 4.77 14.19 -3.94
CA LEU A 130 4.09 12.90 -3.75
C LEU A 130 4.82 11.77 -4.48
N ARG A 131 5.30 10.79 -3.71
CA ARG A 131 6.10 9.67 -4.21
C ARG A 131 5.41 8.34 -3.96
N LEU A 132 5.70 7.36 -4.80
CA LEU A 132 5.23 5.99 -4.66
C LEU A 132 6.43 5.03 -4.67
N TRP A 133 6.54 4.30 -3.56
CA TRP A 133 7.50 3.24 -3.34
C TRP A 133 6.85 1.90 -3.65
N VAL A 134 7.49 1.05 -4.43
CA VAL A 134 7.02 -0.31 -4.70
C VAL A 134 8.02 -1.28 -4.09
N VAL A 135 7.62 -1.95 -3.02
CA VAL A 135 8.54 -2.69 -2.14
C VAL A 135 8.16 -4.17 -2.02
N PRO A 136 9.14 -5.08 -1.99
CA PRO A 136 8.90 -6.47 -1.68
C PRO A 136 8.81 -6.70 -0.18
N PHE A 137 7.80 -7.46 0.22
CA PHE A 137 7.63 -7.98 1.57
C PHE A 137 8.20 -9.39 1.65
N ASP A 138 9.21 -9.58 2.50
CA ASP A 138 9.86 -10.87 2.70
C ASP A 138 9.22 -11.62 3.88
N PHE A 139 8.54 -12.72 3.58
CA PHE A 139 7.90 -13.59 4.58
C PHE A 139 8.89 -14.35 5.47
N VAL A 140 10.16 -14.46 5.05
CA VAL A 140 11.19 -15.20 5.82
C VAL A 140 11.85 -14.29 6.86
N LEU A 141 11.88 -12.98 6.58
CA LEU A 141 12.52 -11.99 7.45
C LEU A 141 11.51 -11.13 8.22
N ASP A 142 10.20 -11.30 8.00
CA ASP A 142 9.10 -10.48 8.53
C ASP A 142 9.35 -8.97 8.40
N LYS A 143 10.04 -8.58 7.32
CA LYS A 143 10.49 -7.21 7.09
C LYS A 143 10.15 -6.74 5.68
N ILE A 144 9.81 -5.46 5.59
CA ILE A 144 9.84 -4.73 4.32
C ILE A 144 11.32 -4.55 3.96
N SER A 145 11.71 -5.04 2.79
CA SER A 145 13.07 -4.81 2.31
C SER A 145 13.19 -3.34 1.91
N GLN A 146 14.04 -2.57 2.61
CA GLN A 146 14.50 -1.21 2.28
C GLN A 146 13.56 0.00 2.58
N LEU A 147 12.58 -0.12 3.49
CA LEU A 147 11.91 1.09 3.99
C LEU A 147 12.68 1.65 5.21
N ASP A 148 13.76 2.39 4.94
CA ASP A 148 14.41 3.20 5.98
C ASP A 148 13.53 4.41 6.26
N MET A 149 12.75 4.34 7.34
CA MET A 149 11.84 5.39 7.80
C MET A 149 12.55 6.49 8.62
N ALA A 150 13.84 6.71 8.38
CA ALA A 150 14.63 7.75 9.02
C ALA A 150 14.37 9.12 8.37
#